data_AF-A0A6G1RBS1-F1
#
_entry.id   AF-A0A6G1RBS1-F1
#
_cell.length_a   1.000
_cell.length_b   1.000
_cell.length_c   1.000
_cell.angle_alpha   90.00
_cell.angle_beta   90.00
_cell.angle_gamma   90.00
#
_symmetry.space_group_name_H-M   'P 1'
#
loop_
_entity.id
_entity.type
_entity.pdbx_description
1 polymer ?
#
loop_
_entity_poly.entity_id
_entity_poly.type
_entity_poly.pdbx_seq_one_letter_code
_entity_poly.pdbx_strand_id
1 'polypeptide(L)'
;IPLVSCREFEDMETASFHLDMWDSDMVESVRHKLGELTDLHGLKRIFKDARKDKGQDDFLGNVVLRLKDLRCWDDQWYQLEPRTETYPNRGQCHLQFLLTHKKRATTSSRTQPSYTVHRHLLQQLVFHEILQHQAGSIAWDGELSRHASTVLYLHATQKDLSDFHQVMAQWLAYSKLYQSLEFNSNCLLHQITSIEYQWVQERLKPEQKAELAESFQSLLTYGISLIRRYRIIFPLSVPRSTERLQSLLRVLVQMCKMKAFHELCTLSPDLPQMVSTALK
;
A
#
# COMPACT_ATOMS: atom_id res chain seq x y z
N ILE A 1 8.54 -14.59 7.92
CA ILE A 1 8.11 -13.83 9.12
C ILE A 1 6.79 -14.43 9.54
N PRO A 2 6.66 -14.99 10.77
CA PRO A 2 5.39 -15.54 11.22
C PRO A 2 4.36 -14.41 11.35
N LEU A 3 3.22 -14.54 10.68
CA LEU A 3 2.10 -13.61 10.80
C LEU A 3 1.37 -13.90 12.11
N VAL A 4 1.43 -12.96 13.05
CA VAL A 4 0.62 -13.03 14.28
C VAL A 4 -0.83 -12.69 13.91
N SER A 5 -1.77 -13.52 14.37
CA SER A 5 -3.20 -13.34 14.14
C SER A 5 -3.71 -12.00 14.71
N CYS A 6 -4.64 -11.36 13.99
CA CYS A 6 -5.33 -10.14 14.43
C CYS A 6 -5.92 -10.31 15.84
N ARG A 7 -5.57 -9.41 16.77
CA ARG A 7 -6.12 -9.37 18.13
C ARG A 7 -7.03 -8.15 18.29
N GLU A 8 -8.17 -8.37 18.94
CA GLU A 8 -9.13 -7.32 19.24
C GLU A 8 -8.95 -6.81 20.67
N PHE A 9 -9.10 -5.50 20.86
CA PHE A 9 -8.97 -4.84 22.14
C PHE A 9 -10.19 -3.93 22.36
N GLU A 10 -10.79 -3.99 23.55
CA GLU A 10 -12.00 -3.23 23.87
C GLU A 10 -11.70 -1.84 24.46
N ASP A 11 -10.61 -1.72 25.24
CA ASP A 11 -10.20 -0.50 25.91
C ASP A 11 -8.74 -0.15 25.58
N MET A 12 -8.52 0.97 24.92
CA MET A 12 -7.19 1.44 24.55
C MET A 12 -6.38 1.99 25.73
N GLU A 13 -7.04 2.47 26.79
CA GLU A 13 -6.36 3.15 27.91
C GLU A 13 -5.65 2.16 28.83
N THR A 14 -6.21 0.96 28.98
CA THR A 14 -5.69 -0.07 29.89
C THR A 14 -5.08 -1.26 29.18
N ALA A 15 -5.38 -1.49 27.89
CA ALA A 15 -4.88 -2.65 27.18
C ALA A 15 -3.38 -2.54 26.83
N SER A 16 -2.74 -3.70 26.84
CA SER A 16 -1.37 -3.90 26.41
C SER A 16 -1.27 -5.12 25.51
N PHE A 17 -0.40 -5.04 24.51
CA PHE A 17 0.01 -6.15 23.67
C PHE A 17 1.22 -6.83 24.32
N HIS A 18 1.09 -8.13 24.58
CA HIS A 18 2.13 -8.96 25.19
C HIS A 18 2.59 -9.99 24.17
N LEU A 19 3.88 -9.98 23.85
CA LEU A 19 4.54 -10.97 23.00
C LEU A 19 5.62 -11.68 23.80
N ASP A 20 5.48 -12.99 23.96
CA ASP A 20 6.49 -13.84 24.58
C ASP A 20 7.19 -14.66 23.49
N MET A 21 8.52 -14.68 23.52
CA MET A 21 9.36 -15.49 22.65
C MET A 21 9.92 -16.67 23.43
N TRP A 22 9.79 -17.86 22.85
CA TRP A 22 10.23 -19.13 23.42
C TRP A 22 11.09 -19.87 22.40
N ASP A 23 12.18 -20.47 22.86
CA ASP A 23 13.00 -21.37 22.06
C ASP A 23 12.37 -22.75 22.07
N SER A 24 11.95 -23.22 20.90
CA SER A 24 11.31 -24.51 20.77
C SER A 24 12.38 -25.59 20.78
N ASP A 25 12.53 -26.26 21.92
CA ASP A 25 13.41 -27.41 22.04
C ASP A 25 12.71 -28.60 21.36
N MET A 26 12.98 -28.81 20.07
CA MET A 26 12.61 -30.07 19.41
C MET A 26 13.20 -31.20 20.23
N VAL A 27 12.33 -32.08 20.76
CA VAL A 27 12.74 -33.19 21.63
C VAL A 27 13.56 -34.18 20.79
N GLU A 28 14.86 -33.94 20.64
CA GLU A 28 15.78 -34.93 20.13
C GLU A 28 15.85 -36.06 21.14
N SER A 29 15.41 -37.24 20.72
CA SER A 29 15.43 -38.43 21.57
C SER A 29 16.84 -38.64 22.15
N VAL A 30 16.93 -38.95 23.44
CA VAL A 30 18.19 -39.18 24.19
C VAL A 30 19.13 -40.18 23.48
N ARG A 31 18.59 -41.04 22.59
CA ARG A 31 19.35 -41.95 21.73
C ARG A 31 20.28 -41.26 20.73
N HIS A 32 19.92 -40.08 20.22
CA HIS A 32 20.77 -39.31 19.30
C HIS A 32 21.93 -38.62 20.03
N LYS A 33 21.70 -38.06 21.22
CA LYS A 33 22.77 -37.41 22.03
C LYS A 33 23.79 -38.38 22.61
N LEU A 34 23.43 -39.66 22.84
CA LEU A 34 24.35 -40.66 23.42
C LEU A 34 25.34 -41.25 22.40
N GLY A 35 25.04 -41.15 21.10
CA GLY A 35 25.91 -41.65 20.03
C GLY A 35 27.14 -40.78 19.75
N GLU A 36 27.17 -39.54 20.24
CA GLU A 36 28.20 -38.54 19.92
C GLU A 36 29.11 -38.16 21.11
N LEU A 37 29.03 -38.86 22.24
CA LEU A 37 29.81 -38.51 23.44
C LEU A 37 31.17 -39.21 23.46
N THR A 38 32.23 -38.44 23.25
CA THR A 38 33.62 -38.81 23.56
C THR A 38 34.16 -38.15 24.82
N ASP A 39 33.40 -37.26 25.49
CA ASP A 39 33.95 -36.45 26.58
C ASP A 39 33.01 -36.27 27.80
N LEU A 40 33.61 -36.31 29.00
CA LEU A 40 32.95 -36.31 30.31
C LEU A 40 32.25 -34.97 30.64
N HIS A 41 32.56 -33.89 29.91
CA HIS A 41 31.86 -32.61 30.01
C HIS A 41 30.45 -32.63 29.40
N GLY A 42 30.20 -33.46 28.38
CA GLY A 42 28.88 -33.60 27.76
C GLY A 42 27.84 -34.25 28.68
N LEU A 43 28.29 -35.14 29.57
CA LEU A 43 27.45 -35.78 30.58
C LEU A 43 26.85 -34.78 31.59
N LYS A 44 27.60 -33.74 32.00
CA LYS A 44 27.06 -32.67 32.87
C LYS A 44 25.91 -31.90 32.20
N ARG A 45 26.00 -31.69 30.88
CA ARG A 45 24.95 -31.01 30.10
C ARG A 45 23.71 -31.89 29.99
N ILE A 46 23.88 -33.20 29.76
CA ILE A 46 22.80 -34.17 29.70
C ILE A 46 22.10 -34.36 31.04
N PHE A 47 22.83 -34.36 32.16
CA PHE A 47 22.22 -34.40 33.49
C PHE A 47 21.47 -33.12 33.85
N LYS A 48 21.86 -31.96 33.28
CA LYS A 48 21.12 -30.70 33.41
C LYS A 48 19.86 -30.71 32.54
N ASP A 49 19.97 -31.21 31.31
CA ASP A 49 18.85 -31.38 30.37
C ASP A 49 17.82 -32.40 30.91
N ALA A 50 18.27 -33.47 31.58
CA ALA A 50 17.40 -34.48 32.19
C ALA A 50 16.71 -34.01 33.49
N ARG A 51 17.18 -32.91 34.09
CA ARG A 51 16.55 -32.27 35.27
C ARG A 51 15.60 -31.13 34.88
N LYS A 52 15.62 -30.63 33.65
CA LYS A 52 14.56 -29.76 33.14
C LYS A 52 13.31 -30.61 32.98
N ASP A 53 12.23 -30.20 33.64
CA ASP A 53 10.94 -30.87 33.51
C ASP A 53 10.54 -30.97 32.03
N LYS A 54 9.97 -32.12 31.67
CA LYS A 54 9.67 -32.52 30.29
C LYS A 54 8.93 -31.40 29.53
N GLY A 55 9.60 -30.79 28.56
CA GLY A 55 8.98 -29.97 27.52
C GLY A 55 8.70 -28.50 27.88
N GLN A 56 9.42 -27.91 28.83
CA GLN A 56 9.33 -26.46 29.03
C GLN A 56 10.34 -25.75 28.11
N ASP A 57 9.85 -25.23 26.99
CA ASP A 57 10.59 -24.38 26.06
C ASP A 57 11.33 -23.25 26.81
N ASP A 58 12.56 -22.94 26.39
CA ASP A 58 13.37 -21.92 27.05
C ASP A 58 12.85 -20.53 26.71
N PHE A 59 12.50 -19.74 27.73
CA PHE A 59 12.04 -18.37 27.53
C PHE A 59 13.18 -17.46 27.04
N LEU A 60 12.99 -16.85 25.87
CA LEU A 60 13.97 -15.97 25.23
C LEU A 60 13.80 -14.52 25.66
N GLY A 61 12.57 -14.04 25.83
CA GLY A 61 12.27 -12.65 26.18
C GLY A 61 10.84 -12.26 25.88
N ASN A 62 10.38 -11.13 26.40
CA ASN A 62 9.07 -10.58 26.07
C ASN A 62 9.11 -9.11 25.63
N VAL A 63 8.06 -8.69 24.95
CA VAL A 63 7.78 -7.29 24.64
C VAL A 63 6.37 -6.97 25.13
N VAL A 64 6.24 -5.95 25.99
CA VAL A 64 4.95 -5.46 26.48
C VAL A 64 4.74 -4.02 26.00
N LEU A 65 3.78 -3.82 25.11
CA LEU A 65 3.47 -2.51 24.52
C LEU A 65 2.10 -2.04 24.99
N ARG A 66 2.01 -0.85 25.59
CA ARG A 66 0.72 -0.25 25.95
C ARG A 66 0.08 0.30 24.68
N LEU A 67 -1.18 -0.05 24.42
CA LEU A 67 -1.84 0.34 23.16
C LEU A 67 -1.96 1.85 22.99
N LYS A 68 -2.16 2.60 24.09
CA LYS A 68 -2.21 4.07 24.07
C LYS A 68 -0.91 4.75 23.61
N ASP A 69 0.23 4.08 23.75
CA ASP A 69 1.54 4.63 23.36
C ASP A 69 1.87 4.28 21.90
N LEU A 70 1.14 3.34 21.31
CA LEU A 70 1.36 2.89 19.94
C LEU A 70 0.73 3.84 18.93
N ARG A 71 1.43 4.01 17.81
CA ARG A 71 0.89 4.70 16.63
C ARG A 71 0.09 3.73 15.77
N CYS A 72 -0.82 4.30 14.98
CA CYS A 72 -1.69 3.57 14.05
C CYS A 72 -0.93 2.62 13.10
N TRP A 73 0.26 2.99 12.65
CA TRP A 73 1.22 2.14 11.97
C TRP A 73 2.58 2.33 12.66
N ASP A 74 3.22 1.22 13.02
CA ASP A 74 4.52 1.21 13.69
C ASP A 74 5.39 0.11 13.10
N ASP A 75 6.67 0.41 12.89
CA ASP A 75 7.64 -0.47 12.22
C ASP A 75 9.03 -0.19 12.80
N GLN A 76 9.33 -0.87 13.91
CA GLN A 76 10.48 -0.57 14.76
C GLN A 76 11.06 -1.81 15.45
N TRP A 77 12.32 -1.68 15.88
CA TRP A 77 13.00 -2.66 16.73
C TRP A 77 12.69 -2.41 18.21
N TYR A 78 12.21 -3.45 18.88
CA TYR A 78 11.90 -3.45 20.31
C TYR A 78 12.90 -4.31 21.07
N GLN A 79 13.34 -3.84 22.23
CA GLN A 79 14.23 -4.61 23.12
C GLN A 79 13.43 -5.70 23.82
N LEU A 80 14.00 -6.89 23.90
CA LEU A 80 13.40 -8.00 24.64
C LEU A 80 13.68 -7.86 26.12
N GLU A 81 12.62 -7.79 26.92
CA GLU A 81 12.70 -7.74 28.37
C GLU A 81 12.91 -9.16 28.93
N PRO A 82 13.74 -9.32 29.97
CA PRO A 82 13.93 -10.59 30.64
C PRO A 82 12.82 -10.83 31.67
N ARG A 83 12.37 -12.08 31.80
CA ARG A 83 11.46 -12.49 32.89
C ARG A 83 12.20 -12.79 34.20
N THR A 84 13.52 -12.99 34.15
CA THR A 84 14.40 -13.29 35.29
C THR A 84 15.72 -12.53 35.18
N GLU A 85 16.29 -12.12 36.32
CA GLU A 85 17.52 -11.29 36.40
C GLU A 85 18.78 -12.00 35.88
N THR A 86 18.71 -13.30 35.61
CA THR A 86 19.85 -14.16 35.29
C THR A 86 20.53 -13.80 33.96
N TYR A 87 19.81 -13.21 33.00
CA TYR A 87 20.34 -12.82 31.70
C TYR A 87 19.64 -11.55 31.20
N PRO A 88 20.20 -10.36 31.46
CA PRO A 88 19.53 -9.09 31.22
C PRO A 88 19.48 -8.66 29.75
N ASN A 89 20.42 -9.14 28.91
CA ASN A 89 20.44 -8.79 27.49
C ASN A 89 19.93 -9.96 26.64
N ARG A 90 18.71 -9.82 26.09
CA ARG A 90 18.02 -10.83 25.28
C ARG A 90 17.96 -10.49 23.79
N GLY A 91 18.55 -9.36 23.38
CA GLY A 91 18.52 -8.88 22.00
C GLY A 91 17.26 -8.09 21.66
N GLN A 92 17.00 -7.93 20.36
CA GLN A 92 15.92 -7.11 19.83
C GLN A 92 15.00 -7.93 18.91
N CYS A 93 13.72 -7.55 18.86
CA CYS A 93 12.73 -8.08 17.94
C CYS A 93 12.19 -6.96 17.05
N HIS A 94 12.09 -7.19 15.75
CA HIS A 94 11.49 -6.26 14.80
C HIS A 94 9.99 -6.54 14.72
N LEU A 95 9.17 -5.54 15.07
CA LEU A 95 7.72 -5.67 15.07
C LEU A 95 7.09 -4.60 14.19
N GLN A 96 6.18 -5.06 13.32
CA GLN A 96 5.36 -4.20 12.49
C GLN A 96 3.89 -4.34 12.92
N PHE A 97 3.27 -3.22 13.30
CA PHE A 97 1.89 -3.17 13.79
C PHE A 97 1.01 -2.28 12.92
N LEU A 98 -0.25 -2.68 12.80
CA LEU A 98 -1.32 -1.87 12.25
C LEU A 98 -2.50 -1.89 13.22
N LEU A 99 -2.77 -0.75 13.85
CA LEU A 99 -3.90 -0.57 14.76
C LEU A 99 -5.07 0.04 13.98
N THR A 100 -6.17 -0.70 13.90
CA THR A 100 -7.43 -0.20 13.33
C THR A 100 -8.57 -0.30 14.32
N HIS A 101 -9.44 0.71 14.31
CA HIS A 101 -10.59 0.75 15.19
C HIS A 101 -11.75 -0.07 14.59
N LYS A 102 -12.22 -1.09 15.32
CA LYS A 102 -13.30 -1.99 14.86
C LYS A 102 -14.69 -1.33 14.90
N LYS A 103 -14.94 -0.41 15.84
CA LYS A 103 -16.23 0.28 15.92
C LYS A 103 -16.36 1.31 14.80
N ARG A 104 -17.27 1.02 13.86
CA ARG A 104 -17.76 1.94 12.82
C ARG A 104 -18.48 3.10 13.50
N ALA A 105 -17.77 4.17 13.83
CA ALA A 105 -18.37 5.32 14.48
C ALA A 105 -19.33 6.03 13.52
N THR A 106 -20.61 6.01 13.91
CA THR A 106 -21.73 6.90 13.54
C THR A 106 -22.52 6.63 12.26
N THR A 107 -23.82 6.94 12.37
CA THR A 107 -24.86 7.01 11.33
C THR A 107 -24.45 7.85 10.10
N SER A 108 -23.50 8.78 10.26
CA SER A 108 -22.92 9.59 9.17
C SER A 108 -22.11 8.76 8.17
N SER A 109 -21.53 7.63 8.60
CA SER A 109 -20.77 6.74 7.71
C SER A 109 -21.63 5.89 6.76
N ARG A 110 -22.96 5.89 6.93
CA ARG A 110 -23.89 5.09 6.11
C ARG A 110 -24.44 5.83 4.88
N THR A 111 -24.24 7.14 4.79
CA THR A 111 -24.89 7.95 3.76
C THR A 111 -24.14 7.94 2.42
N GLN A 112 -22.82 7.71 2.43
CA GLN A 112 -21.98 7.69 1.23
C GLN A 112 -21.16 6.39 1.14
N PRO A 113 -20.98 5.82 -0.06
CA PRO A 113 -20.11 4.65 -0.24
C PRO A 113 -18.68 4.94 0.23
N SER A 114 -18.07 4.03 0.99
CA SER A 114 -16.70 4.17 1.52
C SER A 114 -15.67 4.50 0.43
N TYR A 115 -15.85 3.90 -0.75
CA TYR A 115 -15.05 4.16 -1.95
C TYR A 115 -15.11 5.64 -2.38
N THR A 116 -16.31 6.23 -2.40
CA THR A 116 -16.51 7.64 -2.77
C THR A 116 -15.78 8.55 -1.80
N VAL A 117 -15.90 8.30 -0.49
CA VAL A 117 -15.19 9.09 0.54
C VAL A 117 -13.68 8.97 0.37
N HIS A 118 -13.16 7.77 0.15
CA HIS A 118 -11.73 7.53 -0.07
C HIS A 118 -11.20 8.30 -1.29
N ARG A 119 -11.95 8.27 -2.41
CA ARG A 119 -11.61 9.01 -3.63
C ARG A 119 -11.57 10.52 -3.41
N HIS A 120 -12.54 11.07 -2.68
CA HIS A 120 -12.56 12.51 -2.39
C HIS A 120 -11.41 12.92 -1.48
N LEU A 121 -11.14 12.13 -0.44
CA LEU A 121 -10.01 12.34 0.46
C LEU A 121 -8.68 12.34 -0.32
N LEU A 122 -8.50 11.34 -1.18
CA LEU A 122 -7.33 11.25 -2.05
C LEU A 122 -7.21 12.48 -2.97
N GLN A 123 -8.30 12.90 -3.60
CA GLN A 123 -8.29 14.06 -4.49
C GLN A 123 -7.87 15.33 -3.75
N GLN A 124 -8.33 15.54 -2.52
CA GLN A 124 -7.94 16.70 -1.71
C GLN A 124 -6.47 16.66 -1.30
N LEU A 125 -5.97 15.50 -0.89
CA LEU A 125 -4.56 15.32 -0.52
C LEU A 125 -3.65 15.57 -1.72
N VAL A 126 -3.94 14.97 -2.87
CA VAL A 126 -3.18 15.17 -4.11
C VAL A 126 -3.22 16.63 -4.55
N PHE A 127 -4.40 17.26 -4.51
CA PHE A 127 -4.54 18.67 -4.84
C PHE A 127 -3.65 19.55 -3.96
N HIS A 128 -3.64 19.31 -2.65
CA HIS A 128 -2.77 20.01 -1.72
C HIS A 128 -1.28 19.80 -2.04
N GLU A 129 -0.85 18.56 -2.29
CA GLU A 129 0.55 18.27 -2.66
C GLU A 129 0.99 18.99 -3.95
N ILE A 130 0.13 19.01 -4.98
CA ILE A 130 0.42 19.71 -6.25
C ILE A 130 0.56 21.22 -6.01
N LEU A 131 -0.30 21.82 -5.18
CA LEU A 131 -0.21 23.25 -4.87
C LEU A 131 1.08 23.60 -4.12
N GLN A 132 1.53 22.72 -3.22
CA GLN A 132 2.79 22.91 -2.49
C GLN A 132 4.02 22.86 -3.41
N HIS A 133 3.97 22.03 -4.47
CA HIS A 133 5.06 21.88 -5.44
C HIS A 133 5.06 22.93 -6.58
N GLN A 134 4.30 24.02 -6.41
CA GLN A 134 3.98 25.05 -7.40
C GLN A 134 3.07 24.52 -8.53
N ALA A 135 1.88 25.12 -8.66
CA ALA A 135 0.91 24.77 -9.70
C ALA A 135 1.52 24.89 -11.12
N GLY A 136 1.40 23.83 -11.93
CA GLY A 136 1.99 23.75 -13.28
C GLY A 136 3.46 23.33 -13.32
N SER A 137 4.08 23.07 -12.17
CA SER A 137 5.40 22.44 -12.11
C SER A 137 5.29 20.94 -12.32
N ILE A 138 6.11 20.41 -13.23
CA ILE A 138 6.27 18.97 -13.48
C ILE A 138 7.13 18.31 -12.37
N ALA A 139 7.50 19.06 -11.33
CA ALA A 139 8.35 18.59 -10.25
C ALA A 139 7.69 17.55 -9.36
N TRP A 140 6.35 17.52 -9.30
CA TRP A 140 5.65 16.48 -8.55
C TRP A 140 5.70 15.16 -9.31
N ASP A 141 6.27 14.15 -8.67
CA ASP A 141 6.54 12.80 -9.18
C ASP A 141 5.38 11.82 -8.96
N GLY A 142 4.29 12.29 -8.35
CA GLY A 142 3.12 11.47 -8.04
C GLY A 142 3.16 10.85 -6.65
N GLU A 143 4.22 11.08 -5.86
CA GLU A 143 4.32 10.56 -4.50
C GLU A 143 3.60 11.48 -3.51
N LEU A 144 2.82 10.87 -2.63
CA LEU A 144 2.15 11.55 -1.53
C LEU A 144 3.10 11.63 -0.33
N SER A 145 3.00 12.70 0.47
CA SER A 145 3.73 12.76 1.73
C SER A 145 3.41 11.56 2.63
N ARG A 146 4.36 11.20 3.50
CA ARG A 146 4.20 10.09 4.45
C ARG A 146 2.90 10.19 5.26
N HIS A 147 2.52 11.41 5.64
CA HIS A 147 1.28 11.67 6.37
C HIS A 147 0.04 11.39 5.51
N ALA A 148 -0.02 11.89 4.28
CA ALA A 148 -1.12 11.64 3.36
C ALA A 148 -1.28 10.14 3.05
N SER A 149 -0.17 9.46 2.77
CA SER A 149 -0.14 8.01 2.54
C SER A 149 -0.64 7.22 3.76
N THR A 150 -0.25 7.61 4.97
CA THR A 150 -0.71 6.97 6.21
C THR A 150 -2.22 7.15 6.40
N VAL A 151 -2.75 8.37 6.19
CA VAL A 151 -4.18 8.64 6.33
C VAL A 151 -5.01 7.81 5.35
N LEU A 152 -4.57 7.71 4.09
CA LEU A 152 -5.24 6.91 3.07
C LEU A 152 -5.20 5.42 3.38
N TYR A 153 -4.04 4.92 3.82
CA TYR A 153 -3.87 3.53 4.22
C TYR A 153 -4.82 3.16 5.36
N LEU A 154 -4.85 3.96 6.43
CA LEU A 154 -5.75 3.73 7.56
C LEU A 154 -7.22 3.78 7.14
N HIS A 155 -7.61 4.73 6.29
CA HIS A 155 -8.97 4.79 5.77
C HIS A 155 -9.31 3.54 4.96
N ALA A 156 -8.41 3.07 4.09
CA ALA A 156 -8.61 1.88 3.29
C ALA A 156 -8.74 0.62 4.18
N THR A 157 -7.87 0.45 5.17
CA THR A 157 -7.96 -0.68 6.12
C THR A 157 -9.22 -0.62 6.96
N GLN A 158 -9.58 0.55 7.50
CA GLN A 158 -10.79 0.71 8.32
C GLN A 158 -12.09 0.43 7.55
N LYS A 159 -12.09 0.69 6.24
CA LYS A 159 -13.25 0.49 5.36
C LYS A 159 -13.20 -0.80 4.56
N ASP A 160 -12.17 -1.62 4.76
CA ASP A 160 -11.94 -2.88 4.05
C ASP A 160 -12.00 -2.67 2.52
N LEU A 161 -11.32 -1.63 2.04
CA LEU A 161 -11.22 -1.35 0.62
C LEU A 161 -10.18 -2.26 -0.02
N SER A 162 -10.59 -3.03 -1.02
CA SER A 162 -9.64 -3.87 -1.76
C SER A 162 -8.59 -3.03 -2.47
N ASP A 163 -7.41 -3.61 -2.70
CA ASP A 163 -6.31 -2.94 -3.39
C ASP A 163 -6.74 -2.39 -4.76
N PHE A 164 -7.57 -3.14 -5.49
CA PHE A 164 -8.12 -2.69 -6.75
C PHE A 164 -8.98 -1.42 -6.63
N HIS A 165 -9.81 -1.30 -5.59
CA HIS A 165 -10.59 -0.09 -5.36
C HIS A 165 -9.69 1.11 -5.02
N GLN A 166 -8.57 0.88 -4.34
CA GLN A 166 -7.59 1.94 -4.05
C GLN A 166 -6.91 2.42 -5.33
N VAL A 167 -6.46 1.49 -6.18
CA VAL A 167 -5.86 1.80 -7.50
C VAL A 167 -6.86 2.53 -8.41
N MET A 168 -8.11 2.07 -8.46
CA MET A 168 -9.17 2.73 -9.23
C MET A 168 -9.43 4.16 -8.71
N ALA A 169 -9.48 4.36 -7.39
CA ALA A 169 -9.63 5.68 -6.80
C ALA A 169 -8.44 6.61 -7.15
N GLN A 170 -7.22 6.08 -7.13
CA GLN A 170 -6.00 6.79 -7.56
C GLN A 170 -6.09 7.23 -9.01
N TRP A 171 -6.44 6.33 -9.92
CA TRP A 171 -6.66 6.68 -11.32
C TRP A 171 -7.69 7.80 -11.48
N LEU A 172 -8.90 7.65 -10.91
CA LEU A 172 -9.98 8.63 -11.07
C LEU A 172 -9.62 10.00 -10.49
N ALA A 173 -8.88 10.04 -9.39
CA ALA A 173 -8.43 11.30 -8.79
C ALA A 173 -7.34 11.95 -9.65
N TYR A 174 -6.33 11.19 -10.07
CA TYR A 174 -5.17 11.71 -10.78
C TYR A 174 -5.55 12.12 -12.21
N SER A 175 -6.36 11.32 -12.91
CA SER A 175 -6.81 11.62 -14.27
C SER A 175 -7.61 12.91 -14.33
N LYS A 176 -8.48 13.15 -13.34
CA LYS A 176 -9.26 14.38 -13.22
C LYS A 176 -8.40 15.59 -12.88
N LEU A 177 -7.49 15.45 -11.92
CA LEU A 177 -6.61 16.55 -11.52
C LEU A 177 -5.60 16.92 -12.62
N TYR A 178 -5.16 15.93 -13.41
CA TYR A 178 -4.25 16.15 -14.54
C TYR A 178 -4.87 17.09 -15.57
N GLN A 179 -6.19 16.96 -15.82
CA GLN A 179 -6.93 17.84 -16.73
C GLN A 179 -7.03 19.29 -16.23
N SER A 180 -6.90 19.52 -14.92
CA SER A 180 -7.05 20.84 -14.30
C SER A 180 -5.74 21.55 -13.95
N LEU A 181 -4.71 20.80 -13.57
CA LEU A 181 -3.49 21.35 -12.94
C LEU A 181 -2.19 20.99 -13.66
N GLU A 182 -2.24 20.18 -14.73
CA GLU A 182 -1.11 19.75 -15.56
C GLU A 182 0.18 19.41 -14.76
N PHE A 183 0.31 18.15 -14.31
CA PHE A 183 1.52 17.63 -13.64
C PHE A 183 2.20 16.54 -14.49
N ASN A 184 3.19 15.83 -13.94
CA ASN A 184 3.90 14.76 -14.66
C ASN A 184 2.95 13.62 -15.08
N SER A 185 2.82 13.37 -16.39
CA SER A 185 1.93 12.32 -16.90
C SER A 185 2.42 10.90 -16.59
N ASN A 186 3.69 10.71 -16.23
CA ASN A 186 4.18 9.39 -15.81
C ASN A 186 3.47 8.86 -14.56
N CYS A 187 2.95 9.74 -13.69
CA CYS A 187 2.17 9.33 -12.52
C CYS A 187 0.90 8.57 -12.92
N LEU A 188 0.32 8.89 -14.09
CA LEU A 188 -0.84 8.19 -14.63
C LEU A 188 -0.48 6.81 -15.19
N LEU A 189 0.75 6.64 -15.70
CA LEU A 189 1.22 5.39 -16.31
C LEU A 189 1.23 4.23 -15.29
N HIS A 190 1.75 4.49 -14.08
CA HIS A 190 1.77 3.50 -13.01
C HIS A 190 0.34 3.01 -12.66
N GLN A 191 -0.62 3.93 -12.63
CA GLN A 191 -2.00 3.62 -12.27
C GLN A 191 -2.70 2.78 -13.33
N ILE A 192 -2.56 3.13 -14.62
CA ILE A 192 -3.17 2.35 -15.70
C ILE A 192 -2.58 0.95 -15.81
N THR A 193 -1.27 0.79 -15.63
CA THR A 193 -0.63 -0.53 -15.63
C THR A 193 -1.10 -1.37 -14.44
N SER A 194 -1.28 -0.76 -13.27
CA SER A 194 -1.81 -1.44 -12.08
C SER A 194 -3.26 -1.89 -12.26
N ILE A 195 -4.10 -1.07 -12.90
CA ILE A 195 -5.48 -1.44 -13.26
C ILE A 195 -5.48 -2.65 -14.20
N GLU A 196 -4.66 -2.64 -15.26
CA GLU A 196 -4.60 -3.75 -16.22
C GLU A 196 -4.16 -5.06 -15.57
N TYR A 197 -3.17 -5.01 -14.68
CA TYR A 197 -2.67 -6.19 -13.99
C TYR A 197 -3.74 -6.82 -13.10
N GLN A 198 -4.52 -6.00 -12.40
CA GLN A 198 -5.55 -6.45 -11.45
C GLN A 198 -6.91 -6.69 -12.10
N TRP A 199 -7.09 -6.33 -13.38
CA TRP A 199 -8.36 -6.43 -14.11
C TRP A 199 -8.94 -7.84 -14.14
N VAL A 200 -8.08 -8.87 -14.13
CA VAL A 200 -8.49 -10.28 -14.18
C VAL A 200 -9.30 -10.72 -12.95
N GLN A 201 -9.26 -9.97 -11.83
CA GLN A 201 -9.94 -10.31 -10.57
C GLN A 201 -11.35 -9.69 -10.43
N GLU A 202 -11.98 -9.28 -11.53
CA GLU A 202 -13.14 -8.39 -11.58
C GLU A 202 -14.32 -8.75 -10.63
N ARG A 203 -14.64 -7.81 -9.72
CA ARG A 203 -15.94 -7.70 -9.01
C ARG A 203 -16.38 -6.23 -8.89
N LEU A 204 -16.32 -5.48 -10.00
CA LEU A 204 -16.83 -4.10 -10.03
C LEU A 204 -18.34 -4.04 -10.21
N LYS A 205 -18.96 -3.09 -9.51
CA LYS A 205 -20.36 -2.75 -9.75
C LYS A 205 -20.53 -2.00 -11.08
N PRO A 206 -21.70 -2.06 -11.73
CA PRO A 206 -21.96 -1.34 -12.98
C PRO A 206 -21.66 0.16 -12.91
N GLU A 207 -21.96 0.80 -11.77
CA GLU A 207 -21.70 2.24 -11.57
C GLU A 207 -20.20 2.55 -11.60
N GLN A 208 -19.38 1.68 -10.99
CA GLN A 208 -17.92 1.84 -10.98
C GLN A 208 -17.31 1.61 -12.37
N LYS A 209 -17.86 0.66 -13.13
CA LYS A 209 -17.48 0.43 -14.52
C LYS A 209 -17.78 1.66 -15.38
N ALA A 210 -18.95 2.27 -15.19
CA ALA A 210 -19.32 3.50 -15.89
C ALA A 210 -18.42 4.69 -15.51
N GLU A 211 -18.12 4.88 -14.23
CA GLU A 211 -17.18 5.92 -13.77
C GLU A 211 -15.78 5.75 -14.40
N LEU A 212 -15.29 4.52 -14.49
CA LEU A 212 -13.99 4.23 -15.09
C LEU A 212 -13.99 4.48 -16.60
N ALA A 213 -15.06 4.07 -17.30
CA ALA A 213 -15.25 4.34 -18.72
C ALA A 213 -15.28 5.84 -19.03
N GLU A 214 -16.05 6.62 -18.24
CA GLU A 214 -16.12 8.08 -18.38
C GLU A 214 -14.75 8.72 -18.17
N SER A 215 -14.01 8.29 -17.15
CA SER A 215 -12.66 8.81 -16.90
C SER A 215 -11.69 8.51 -18.03
N PHE A 216 -11.75 7.32 -18.63
CA PHE A 216 -10.91 6.97 -19.78
C PHE A 216 -11.23 7.84 -20.99
N GLN A 217 -12.52 8.00 -21.32
CA GLN A 217 -12.96 8.83 -22.45
C GLN A 217 -12.67 10.31 -22.25
N SER A 218 -12.85 10.82 -21.04
CA SER A 218 -12.55 12.19 -20.66
C SER A 218 -11.06 12.49 -20.84
N LEU A 219 -10.18 11.62 -20.33
CA LEU A 219 -8.73 11.79 -20.49
C LEU A 219 -8.30 11.66 -21.96
N LEU A 220 -8.87 10.72 -22.72
CA LEU A 220 -8.60 10.58 -24.15
C LEU A 220 -8.95 11.86 -24.91
N THR A 221 -10.15 12.40 -24.67
CA THR A 221 -10.64 13.63 -25.30
C THR A 221 -9.74 14.81 -24.95
N TYR A 222 -9.39 14.96 -23.67
CA TYR A 222 -8.46 15.99 -23.21
C TYR A 222 -7.08 15.83 -23.86
N GLY A 223 -6.49 14.64 -23.83
CA GLY A 223 -5.19 14.36 -24.44
C GLY A 223 -5.15 14.65 -25.94
N ILE A 224 -6.19 14.32 -26.69
CA ILE A 224 -6.32 14.66 -28.12
C ILE A 224 -6.45 16.16 -28.32
N SER A 225 -7.19 16.86 -27.46
CA SER A 225 -7.29 18.32 -27.52
C SER A 225 -5.93 19.00 -27.31
N LEU A 226 -5.07 18.44 -26.45
CA LEU A 226 -3.70 18.91 -26.25
C LEU A 226 -2.83 18.65 -27.49
N ILE A 227 -2.95 17.46 -28.09
CA ILE A 227 -2.21 17.09 -29.32
C ILE A 227 -2.63 17.98 -30.50
N ARG A 228 -3.92 18.33 -30.64
CA ARG A 228 -4.37 19.28 -31.69
C ARG A 228 -3.69 20.64 -31.58
N ARG A 229 -3.35 21.05 -30.37
CA ARG A 229 -2.69 22.33 -30.08
C ARG A 229 -1.20 22.14 -29.79
N TYR A 230 -0.57 21.06 -30.29
CA TYR A 230 0.79 20.69 -29.89
C TYR A 230 1.81 21.81 -30.11
N ARG A 231 1.68 22.60 -31.18
CA ARG A 231 2.60 23.71 -31.49
C ARG A 231 2.57 24.83 -30.44
N ILE A 232 1.44 25.03 -29.78
CA ILE A 232 1.23 26.07 -28.78
C ILE A 232 1.55 25.52 -27.39
N ILE A 233 1.08 24.31 -27.10
CA ILE A 233 1.16 23.71 -25.77
C ILE A 233 2.54 23.08 -25.52
N PHE A 234 3.16 22.48 -26.53
CA PHE A 234 4.47 21.82 -26.44
C PHE A 234 5.46 22.46 -27.44
N PRO A 235 5.91 23.70 -27.19
CA PRO A 235 6.82 24.38 -28.10
C PRO A 235 8.17 23.64 -28.17
N LEU A 236 8.68 23.43 -29.39
CA LEU A 236 9.96 22.77 -29.64
C LEU A 236 11.17 23.56 -29.12
N SER A 237 10.98 24.83 -28.75
CA SER A 237 11.99 25.67 -28.12
C SER A 237 12.33 25.25 -26.68
N VAL A 238 11.45 24.47 -26.04
CA VAL A 238 11.64 24.01 -24.66
C VAL A 238 11.94 22.50 -24.67
N PRO A 239 13.15 22.06 -24.26
CA PRO A 239 13.54 20.66 -24.35
C PRO A 239 12.64 19.71 -23.55
N ARG A 240 12.09 20.17 -22.41
CA ARG A 240 11.13 19.41 -21.58
C ARG A 240 9.75 19.23 -22.21
N SER A 241 9.38 20.05 -23.20
CA SER A 241 8.07 19.97 -23.85
C SER A 241 7.94 18.72 -24.72
N THR A 242 9.01 18.30 -25.39
CA THR A 242 9.03 17.05 -26.17
C THR A 242 8.89 15.82 -25.27
N GLU A 243 9.58 15.81 -24.12
CA GLU A 243 9.44 14.74 -23.12
C GLU A 243 8.03 14.67 -22.55
N ARG A 244 7.40 15.82 -22.30
CA ARG A 244 6.01 15.91 -21.80
C ARG A 244 5.01 15.35 -22.82
N LEU A 245 5.19 15.68 -24.11
CA LEU A 245 4.36 15.13 -25.19
C LEU A 245 4.55 13.62 -25.32
N GLN A 246 5.79 13.12 -25.29
CA GLN A 246 6.08 11.68 -25.34
C GLN A 246 5.45 10.93 -24.16
N SER A 247 5.56 11.47 -22.95
CA SER A 247 4.99 10.87 -21.74
C SER A 247 3.46 10.83 -21.82
N LEU A 248 2.81 11.90 -22.28
CA LEU A 248 1.36 11.91 -22.52
C LEU A 248 0.95 10.87 -23.57
N LEU A 249 1.66 10.82 -24.71
CA LEU A 249 1.38 9.83 -25.76
C LEU A 249 1.54 8.39 -25.24
N ARG A 250 2.55 8.12 -24.41
CA ARG A 250 2.74 6.80 -23.78
C ARG A 250 1.53 6.42 -22.92
N VAL A 251 1.03 7.34 -22.09
CA VAL A 251 -0.17 7.10 -21.27
C VAL A 251 -1.39 6.80 -22.15
N LEU A 252 -1.63 7.60 -23.19
CA LEU A 252 -2.78 7.41 -24.09
C LEU A 252 -2.68 6.08 -24.86
N VAL A 253 -1.51 5.77 -25.42
CA VAL A 253 -1.28 4.50 -26.14
C VAL A 253 -1.44 3.30 -25.21
N GLN A 254 -0.90 3.37 -24.00
CA GLN A 254 -1.02 2.29 -23.03
C GLN A 254 -2.48 2.11 -22.62
N MET A 255 -3.20 3.19 -22.32
CA MET A 255 -4.62 3.15 -21.97
C MET A 255 -5.45 2.51 -23.09
N CYS A 256 -5.25 2.90 -24.35
CA CYS A 256 -5.96 2.30 -25.48
C CYS A 256 -5.61 0.82 -25.73
N LYS A 257 -4.49 0.30 -25.21
CA LYS A 257 -4.09 -1.12 -25.34
C LYS A 257 -4.68 -2.01 -24.25
N MET A 258 -5.18 -1.44 -23.16
CA MET A 258 -5.66 -2.19 -22.00
C MET A 258 -6.94 -2.95 -22.30
N LYS A 259 -7.09 -4.16 -21.73
CA LYS A 259 -8.34 -4.92 -21.80
C LYS A 259 -9.48 -4.15 -21.15
N ALA A 260 -9.19 -3.52 -20.00
CA ALA A 260 -10.16 -2.70 -19.28
C ALA A 260 -10.75 -1.59 -20.16
N PHE A 261 -9.92 -0.96 -20.99
CA PHE A 261 -10.37 0.09 -21.90
C PHE A 261 -11.25 -0.49 -23.02
N HIS A 262 -10.85 -1.59 -23.65
CA HIS A 262 -11.63 -2.21 -24.72
C HIS A 262 -12.98 -2.76 -24.25
N GLU A 263 -13.05 -3.31 -23.04
CA GLU A 263 -14.29 -3.84 -22.48
C GLU A 263 -15.25 -2.73 -22.06
N LEU A 264 -14.73 -1.62 -21.51
CA LEU A 264 -15.54 -0.52 -21.00
C LEU A 264 -15.89 0.54 -22.06
N CYS A 265 -15.00 0.76 -23.03
CA CYS A 265 -15.15 1.78 -24.06
C CYS A 265 -15.41 1.11 -25.41
N THR A 266 -16.70 0.91 -25.73
CA THR A 266 -17.17 0.24 -26.96
C THR A 266 -16.91 1.02 -28.25
N LEU A 267 -16.57 2.30 -28.14
CA LEU A 267 -16.35 3.23 -29.25
C LEU A 267 -14.92 3.79 -29.20
N SER A 268 -13.92 2.97 -29.50
CA SER A 268 -12.58 3.51 -29.80
C SER A 268 -12.31 3.48 -31.30
N PRO A 269 -12.29 4.61 -32.00
CA PRO A 269 -11.56 4.71 -33.25
C PRO A 269 -10.06 4.53 -32.99
N ASP A 270 -9.34 4.03 -33.99
CA ASP A 270 -7.90 3.73 -33.92
C ASP A 270 -7.11 4.98 -33.46
N LEU A 271 -6.41 4.90 -32.31
CA LEU A 271 -5.65 6.03 -31.73
C LEU A 271 -4.67 6.67 -32.76
N PRO A 272 -3.92 5.89 -33.57
CA PRO A 272 -3.18 6.39 -34.74
C PRO A 272 -3.99 7.28 -35.68
N GLN A 273 -5.24 6.91 -36.02
CA GLN A 273 -6.11 7.73 -36.87
C GLN A 273 -6.56 9.01 -36.16
N MET A 274 -6.85 8.95 -34.86
CA MET A 274 -7.20 10.13 -34.07
C MET A 274 -6.03 11.12 -33.98
N VAL A 275 -4.82 10.62 -33.72
CA VAL A 275 -3.60 11.42 -33.68
C VAL A 275 -3.28 12.01 -35.06
N SER A 276 -3.36 11.21 -36.13
CA SER A 276 -3.17 11.68 -37.50
C SER A 276 -4.18 12.78 -37.87
N THR A 277 -5.44 12.61 -37.49
CA THR A 277 -6.49 13.62 -37.71
C THR A 277 -6.28 14.86 -36.85
N ALA A 278 -5.76 14.71 -35.62
CA ALA A 278 -5.45 15.82 -34.73
C ALA A 278 -4.22 16.63 -35.16
N LEU A 279 -3.32 16.03 -35.93
CA LEU A 279 -2.08 16.66 -36.44
C LEU A 279 -2.25 17.31 -37.82
N LYS A 280 -3.37 17.08 -38.51
CA LYS A 280 -3.77 17.78 -39.75
C LYS A 280 -4.27 19.19 -39.41
#